data_AF-A0A662UIR1-F1
#
_entry.id   AF-A0A662UIR1-F1
#
_cell.length_a   1.000
_cell.length_b   1.000
_cell.length_c   1.000
_cell.angle_alpha   90.00
_cell.angle_beta   90.00
_cell.angle_gamma   90.00
#
_symmetry.space_group_name_H-M   'P 1'
#
loop_
_entity.id
_entity.type
_entity.pdbx_description
1 polymer ?
#
loop_
_entity_poly.entity_id
_entity_poly.type
_entity_poly.pdbx_seq_one_letter_code
_entity_poly.pdbx_strand_id
1 'polypeptide(L)'
;MEGIYAYIGSANIKDPVKRILRHFNREKRIRWHIDYLTLKCRPLKAAVFFGFSEDELYDTITKNLAKHFTPYIAGFGSSDKPHHYTHLFILRTSSDDALKRVVTTIKQRKTVLNWSIISG
;
A
#
# COMPACT_ATOMS: atom_id res chain seq x y z
N MET A 1 15.16 -14.48 -0.66
CA MET A 1 15.35 -13.56 0.48
C MET A 1 14.15 -13.69 1.38
N GLU A 2 14.38 -13.81 2.68
CA GLU A 2 13.31 -13.77 3.67
C GLU A 2 13.11 -12.33 4.15
N GLY A 3 11.86 -11.94 4.33
CA GLY A 3 11.53 -10.58 4.72
C GLY A 3 10.04 -10.30 4.65
N ILE A 4 9.65 -9.13 5.16
CA ILE A 4 8.26 -8.65 5.08
C ILE A 4 8.17 -7.67 3.91
N TYR A 5 7.19 -7.91 3.05
CA TYR A 5 6.90 -7.07 1.90
C TYR A 5 5.57 -6.35 2.10
N ALA A 6 5.53 -5.08 1.72
CA ALA A 6 4.31 -4.31 1.59
C ALA A 6 4.00 -4.08 0.12
N TYR A 7 2.73 -4.26 -0.25
CA TYR A 7 2.22 -3.93 -1.55
C TYR A 7 1.13 -2.87 -1.39
N ILE A 8 1.18 -1.84 -2.21
CA ILE A 8 0.07 -0.91 -2.37
C ILE A 8 -0.63 -1.16 -3.69
N GLY A 9 -1.89 -0.79 -3.76
CA GLY A 9 -2.62 -0.86 -5.01
C GLY A 9 -4.04 -0.42 -4.81
N SER A 10 -4.65 -0.03 -5.92
CA SER A 10 -6.01 0.44 -5.89
C SER A 10 -6.99 -0.70 -5.71
N ALA A 11 -7.94 -0.47 -4.81
CA ALA A 11 -9.13 -1.28 -4.67
C ALA A 11 -10.33 -0.65 -5.41
N ASN A 12 -10.10 -0.17 -6.66
CA ASN A 12 -11.08 0.40 -7.61
C ASN A 12 -12.21 -0.59 -8.01
N ILE A 13 -12.91 -1.13 -7.02
CA ILE A 13 -14.07 -1.99 -7.18
C ILE A 13 -15.13 -1.58 -6.16
N LYS A 14 -16.38 -1.94 -6.42
CA LYS A 14 -17.51 -1.65 -5.52
C LYS A 14 -17.31 -2.18 -4.09
N ASP A 15 -16.44 -3.17 -3.91
CA ASP A 15 -16.21 -3.83 -2.62
C ASP A 15 -14.73 -4.18 -2.41
N PRO A 16 -13.93 -3.29 -1.77
CA PRO A 16 -12.51 -3.52 -1.53
C PRO A 16 -12.23 -4.77 -0.68
N VAL A 17 -13.19 -5.19 0.16
CA VAL A 17 -13.06 -6.37 1.02
C VAL A 17 -12.98 -7.63 0.16
N LYS A 18 -13.81 -7.75 -0.89
CA LYS A 18 -13.72 -8.88 -1.83
C LYS A 18 -12.34 -9.02 -2.48
N ARG A 19 -11.69 -7.90 -2.81
CA ARG A 19 -10.33 -7.93 -3.39
C ARG A 19 -9.28 -8.34 -2.37
N ILE A 20 -9.40 -7.88 -1.13
CA ILE A 20 -8.55 -8.36 -0.03
C ILE A 20 -8.73 -9.86 0.17
N LEU A 21 -9.97 -10.34 0.35
CA LEU A 21 -10.26 -11.76 0.56
C LEU A 21 -9.71 -12.62 -0.57
N ARG A 22 -9.84 -12.15 -1.81
CA ARG A 22 -9.20 -12.80 -2.95
C ARG A 22 -7.68 -12.85 -2.82
N HIS A 23 -7.01 -11.75 -2.50
CA HIS A 23 -5.55 -11.75 -2.32
C HIS A 23 -5.10 -12.64 -1.15
N PHE A 24 -5.96 -12.90 -0.18
CA PHE A 24 -5.67 -13.84 0.91
C PHE A 24 -5.95 -15.31 0.55
N ASN A 25 -6.88 -15.58 -0.38
CA ASN A 25 -7.18 -16.95 -0.80
C ASN A 25 -5.99 -17.60 -1.54
N ARG A 26 -5.61 -18.83 -1.22
CA ARG A 26 -4.55 -19.56 -1.94
C ARG A 26 -5.06 -20.22 -3.22
N GLU A 27 -6.34 -20.55 -3.29
CA GLU A 27 -6.94 -21.21 -4.45
C GLU A 27 -7.55 -20.17 -5.38
N LYS A 28 -6.73 -19.65 -6.29
CA LYS A 28 -7.14 -18.63 -7.26
C LYS A 28 -6.33 -18.72 -8.54
N ARG A 29 -6.98 -18.42 -9.67
CA ARG A 29 -6.27 -18.12 -10.93
C ARG A 29 -5.57 -16.78 -10.79
N ILE A 30 -4.33 -16.67 -11.24
CA ILE A 30 -3.55 -15.43 -11.17
C ILE A 30 -4.15 -14.38 -12.11
N ARG A 31 -4.41 -13.18 -11.61
CA ARG A 31 -4.92 -12.05 -12.41
C ARG A 31 -4.21 -10.73 -12.13
N TRP A 32 -3.63 -10.56 -10.94
CA TRP A 32 -2.94 -9.35 -10.53
C TRP A 32 -1.49 -9.64 -10.10
N HIS A 33 -0.61 -8.64 -10.18
CA HIS A 33 0.79 -8.78 -9.76
C HIS A 33 0.91 -9.30 -8.31
N ILE A 34 0.13 -8.77 -7.37
CA ILE A 34 0.07 -9.26 -5.98
C ILE A 34 -0.44 -10.72 -5.83
N ASP A 35 -1.19 -11.26 -6.79
CA ASP A 35 -1.58 -12.67 -6.72
C ASP A 35 -0.35 -13.57 -6.80
N TYR A 36 0.66 -13.25 -7.62
CA TYR A 36 1.92 -13.98 -7.66
C TYR A 36 2.62 -13.99 -6.28
N LEU A 37 2.66 -12.85 -5.59
CA LEU A 37 3.27 -12.74 -4.27
C LEU A 37 2.49 -13.53 -3.23
N THR A 38 1.17 -13.39 -3.18
CA THR A 38 0.33 -14.02 -2.15
C THR A 38 0.18 -15.54 -2.32
N LEU A 39 0.55 -16.08 -3.48
CA LEU A 39 0.69 -17.53 -3.70
C LEU A 39 2.05 -18.08 -3.24
N LYS A 40 3.09 -17.23 -3.17
CA LYS A 40 4.46 -17.63 -2.78
C LYS A 40 4.81 -17.23 -1.34
N CYS A 41 4.17 -16.20 -0.82
CA CYS A 41 4.38 -15.64 0.50
C CYS A 41 3.09 -15.76 1.33
N ARG A 42 3.22 -15.84 2.65
CA ARG A 42 2.06 -15.80 3.56
C ARG A 42 1.54 -14.36 3.67
N PRO A 43 0.28 -14.07 3.28
CA PRO A 43 -0.34 -12.78 3.56
C PRO A 43 -0.41 -12.56 5.07
N LEU A 44 0.03 -11.40 5.54
CA LEU A 44 0.05 -11.09 6.98
C LEU A 44 -1.17 -10.25 7.37
N LYS A 45 -1.36 -9.11 6.71
CA LYS A 45 -2.35 -8.08 7.04
C LYS A 45 -2.77 -7.33 5.77
N ALA A 46 -3.94 -6.71 5.81
CA ALA A 46 -4.40 -5.76 4.81
C ALA A 46 -5.05 -4.56 5.51
N ALA A 47 -4.93 -3.39 4.90
CA ALA A 47 -5.58 -2.17 5.35
C ALA A 47 -6.21 -1.47 4.14
N VAL A 48 -7.41 -0.90 4.33
CA VAL A 48 -8.11 -0.09 3.32
C VAL A 48 -8.10 1.36 3.78
N PHE A 49 -7.63 2.26 2.92
CA PHE A 49 -7.60 3.69 3.19
C PHE A 49 -8.68 4.39 2.36
N PHE A 50 -9.88 4.55 2.94
CA PHE A 50 -10.98 5.24 2.26
C PHE A 50 -10.72 6.74 2.13
N GLY A 51 -11.07 7.30 0.96
CA GLY A 51 -10.83 8.71 0.65
C GLY A 51 -9.35 9.07 0.59
N PHE A 52 -8.53 8.13 0.11
CA PHE A 52 -7.13 8.32 -0.30
C PHE A 52 -6.95 7.71 -1.68
N SER A 53 -6.32 8.47 -2.57
CA SER A 53 -5.88 7.95 -3.85
C SER A 53 -4.65 7.05 -3.69
N GLU A 54 -4.41 6.21 -4.68
CA GLU A 54 -3.19 5.41 -4.74
C GLU A 54 -1.93 6.27 -4.82
N ASP A 55 -1.99 7.42 -5.51
CA ASP A 55 -0.87 8.38 -5.61
C ASP A 55 -0.55 8.98 -4.23
N GLU A 56 -1.56 9.38 -3.45
CA GLU A 56 -1.35 9.91 -2.10
C GLU A 56 -0.71 8.88 -1.16
N LEU A 57 -1.11 7.61 -1.28
CA LEU A 57 -0.54 6.52 -0.49
C LEU A 57 0.90 6.23 -0.91
N TYR A 58 1.17 6.18 -2.22
CA TYR A 58 2.51 5.99 -2.77
C TYR A 58 3.45 7.12 -2.32
N ASP A 59 3.01 8.38 -2.44
CA ASP A 59 3.76 9.54 -1.97
C ASP A 59 4.01 9.50 -0.47
N THR A 60 3.02 9.12 0.32
CA THR A 60 3.17 8.96 1.78
C THR A 60 4.28 7.95 2.09
N ILE A 61 4.31 6.82 1.39
CA ILE A 61 5.33 5.79 1.59
C ILE A 61 6.71 6.29 1.13
N THR A 62 6.80 6.82 -0.09
CA THR A 62 8.08 7.13 -0.73
C THR A 62 8.70 8.44 -0.28
N LYS A 63 7.91 9.44 0.10
CA LYS A 63 8.41 10.76 0.54
C LYS A 63 8.54 10.83 2.06
N ASN A 64 7.57 10.29 2.81
CA ASN A 64 7.55 10.44 4.27
C ASN A 64 8.12 9.22 5.01
N LEU A 65 8.05 8.02 4.43
CA LEU A 65 8.40 6.76 5.10
C LEU A 65 9.50 5.97 4.40
N ALA A 66 10.29 6.59 3.51
CA ALA A 66 11.34 5.94 2.73
C ALA A 66 12.36 5.15 3.55
N LYS A 67 12.64 5.59 4.79
CA LYS A 67 13.54 4.88 5.73
C LYS A 67 13.01 3.52 6.16
N HIS A 68 11.69 3.31 6.07
CA HIS A 68 11.00 2.09 6.53
C HIS A 68 10.49 1.22 5.38
N PHE A 69 10.32 1.80 4.18
CA PHE A 69 9.81 1.13 2.98
C PHE A 69 10.83 1.28 1.86
N THR A 70 11.59 0.22 1.60
CA THR A 70 12.54 0.20 0.47
C THR A 70 11.81 -0.27 -0.79
N PRO A 71 11.76 0.52 -1.88
CA PRO A 71 11.18 0.07 -3.15
C PRO A 71 11.82 -1.23 -3.66
N TYR A 72 11.02 -2.15 -4.18
CA TYR A 72 11.48 -3.46 -4.62
C TYR A 72 10.84 -3.88 -5.95
N ILE A 73 11.69 -4.31 -6.90
CA ILE A 73 11.37 -4.68 -8.29
C ILE A 73 10.69 -3.54 -9.06
N ALA A 74 11.43 -2.91 -9.96
CA ALA A 74 10.91 -1.85 -10.83
C ALA A 74 9.68 -2.33 -11.63
N GLY A 75 8.67 -1.48 -11.75
CA GLY A 75 7.44 -1.73 -12.51
C GLY A 75 6.46 -2.72 -11.87
N PHE A 76 6.79 -3.30 -10.72
CA PHE A 76 5.91 -4.30 -10.10
C PHE A 76 4.61 -3.67 -9.62
N GLY A 77 3.49 -4.05 -10.22
CA GLY A 77 2.17 -3.56 -9.81
C GLY A 77 1.82 -2.15 -10.29
N SER A 78 2.77 -1.41 -10.88
CA SER A 78 2.60 0.00 -11.28
C SER A 78 2.41 0.21 -12.79
N SER A 79 1.95 -0.81 -13.53
CA SER A 79 1.84 -0.74 -15.00
C SER A 79 0.90 0.36 -15.51
N ASP A 80 -0.10 0.73 -14.72
CA ASP A 80 -1.04 1.84 -14.99
C ASP A 80 -0.60 3.18 -14.41
N LYS A 81 0.55 3.22 -13.73
CA LYS A 81 1.13 4.38 -13.04
C LYS A 81 2.64 4.49 -13.35
N PRO A 82 3.02 4.92 -14.56
CA PRO A 82 4.42 4.94 -14.98
C PRO A 82 5.32 5.86 -14.13
N HIS A 83 4.76 6.83 -13.42
CA HIS A 83 5.49 7.67 -12.46
C HIS A 83 5.74 6.98 -11.10
N HIS A 84 5.12 5.83 -10.83
CA HIS A 84 5.44 4.99 -9.68
C HIS A 84 6.52 3.98 -10.06
N TYR A 85 7.69 4.07 -9.41
CA TYR A 85 8.81 3.15 -9.65
C TYR A 85 8.42 1.68 -9.41
N THR A 86 7.60 1.42 -8.40
CA THR A 86 7.05 0.10 -8.04
C THR A 86 5.91 0.29 -7.06
N HIS A 87 5.02 -0.69 -6.93
CA HIS A 87 4.07 -0.76 -5.82
C HIS A 87 4.48 -1.76 -4.74
N LEU A 88 5.63 -2.42 -4.89
CA LEU A 88 6.15 -3.41 -3.97
C LEU A 88 7.34 -2.86 -3.17
N PHE A 89 7.32 -3.03 -1.85
CA PHE A 89 8.31 -2.50 -0.94
C PHE A 89 8.78 -3.59 0.04
N ILE A 90 10.06 -3.59 0.38
CA ILE A 90 10.60 -4.33 1.53
C ILE A 90 10.44 -3.46 2.78
N LEU A 91 9.89 -4.03 3.85
CA LEU A 91 9.82 -3.37 5.15
C LEU A 91 11.15 -3.52 5.89
N ARG A 92 11.61 -2.41 6.49
CA ARG A 92 12.78 -2.36 7.40
C ARG A 92 12.39 -2.41 8.88
N THR A 93 11.14 -2.72 9.15
CA THR A 93 10.52 -2.78 10.48
C THR A 93 9.43 -3.85 10.49
N SER A 94 8.80 -4.08 11.64
CA SER A 94 7.67 -5.02 11.74
C SER A 94 6.46 -4.53 10.94
N SER A 95 5.57 -5.46 10.55
CA SER A 95 4.33 -5.09 9.87
C SER A 95 3.43 -4.16 10.69
N ASP A 96 3.44 -4.28 12.03
CA ASP A 96 2.66 -3.44 12.94
C ASP A 96 3.20 -2.00 12.97
N ASP A 97 4.51 -1.84 13.14
CA ASP A 97 5.13 -0.51 13.17
C ASP A 97 4.99 0.20 11.81
N ALA A 98 5.19 -0.53 10.70
CA ALA A 98 4.97 0.00 9.36
C ALA A 98 3.53 0.51 9.16
N LEU A 99 2.52 -0.29 9.53
CA LEU A 99 1.11 0.10 9.41
C LEU A 99 0.78 1.29 10.33
N LYS A 100 1.26 1.27 11.58
CA LYS A 100 1.06 2.37 12.54
C LYS A 100 1.62 3.69 12.01
N ARG A 101 2.80 3.66 11.37
CA ARG A 101 3.41 4.85 10.75
C ARG A 101 2.57 5.38 9.61
N VAL A 102 2.16 4.52 8.67
CA VAL A 102 1.29 4.91 7.55
C VAL A 102 0.00 5.58 8.07
N VAL A 103 -0.69 4.95 9.02
CA VAL A 103 -1.92 5.49 9.61
C VAL A 103 -1.68 6.84 10.30
N THR A 104 -0.60 6.95 11.08
CA THR A 104 -0.27 8.20 11.79
C THR A 104 0.04 9.34 10.81
N THR A 105 0.85 9.09 9.79
CA THR A 105 1.20 10.10 8.77
C THR A 105 -0.03 10.55 7.99
N ILE A 106 -0.91 9.61 7.61
CA ILE A 106 -2.17 9.91 6.94
C ILE A 106 -3.09 10.79 7.80
N LYS A 107 -3.24 10.47 9.09
CA LYS A 107 -4.07 11.25 10.02
C LYS A 107 -3.56 12.68 10.18
N GLN A 108 -2.24 12.85 10.36
CA GLN A 108 -1.62 14.17 10.47
C GLN A 108 -1.90 15.04 9.24
N ARG A 109 -1.82 14.47 8.04
CA ARG A 109 -2.11 15.21 6.79
C ARG A 109 -3.58 15.66 6.71
N LYS A 110 -4.55 14.82 7.09
CA LYS A 110 -5.97 15.22 7.11
C LYS A 110 -6.26 16.30 8.15
N THR A 111 -5.64 16.24 9.33
CA THR A 111 -5.76 17.31 10.32
C THR A 111 -5.20 18.64 9.80
N VAL A 112 -4.05 18.62 9.13
CA VAL A 112 -3.45 19.83 8.54
C VAL A 112 -4.30 20.38 7.37
N LEU A 113 -4.82 19.52 6.49
CA LEU A 113 -5.70 19.92 5.40
C LEU A 113 -7.02 20.52 5.93
N ASN A 114 -7.59 19.96 6.99
CA ASN A 114 -8.77 20.52 7.66
C ASN A 114 -8.49 21.87 8.31
N TRP A 115 -7.26 22.14 8.75
CA TRP A 115 -6.84 23.43 9.31
C TRP A 115 -6.55 24.50 8.24
N SER A 116 -6.40 24.10 6.98
CA SER A 116 -6.02 25.00 5.89
C SER A 116 -7.20 25.74 5.25
N ILE A 117 -8.43 25.54 5.75
CA ILE A 117 -9.65 26.21 5.26
C ILE A 117 -10.41 26.83 6.46
N ILE A 118 -9.76 27.74 7.18
CA ILE A 118 -10.46 28.77 7.97
C ILE A 118 -9.64 30.07 7.83
N SER A 119 -9.81 30.75 6.70
CA SER A 119 -9.54 32.17 6.57
C SER A 119 -10.56 32.74 5.59
N GLY A 120 -11.44 33.58 6.13
CA GLY A 120 -12.66 34.10 5.51
C GLY A 120 -13.68 34.40 6.60
#